data_AF-I4HKS2-F1
#
_entry.id   AF-I4HKS2-F1
#
_cell.length_a   1.000
_cell.length_b   1.000
_cell.length_c   1.000
_cell.angle_alpha   90.00
_cell.angle_beta   90.00
_cell.angle_gamma   90.00
#
_symmetry.space_group_name_H-M   'P 1'
#
loop_
_entity.id
_entity.type
_entity.pdbx_description
1 polymer ?
#
loop_
_entity_poly.entity_id
_entity_poly.type
_entity_poly.pdbx_seq_one_letter_code
_entity_poly.pdbx_strand_id
1 'polypeptide(L)' 'MQFVDFLALIHPVLGIVVVFPMIGLVVNFAWQTRQRRLETNAGNKSKIPPVVGPEHLR' A
#
# COMPACT_ATOMS: atom_id res chain seq x y z
N MET A 1 -34.34 8.57 9.41
CA MET A 1 -32.90 8.54 9.71
C MET A 1 -32.63 9.52 10.82
N GLN A 2 -32.21 9.04 11.98
CA GLN A 2 -31.79 9.86 13.11
C GLN A 2 -30.33 10.28 12.92
N PHE A 3 -29.89 11.36 13.55
CA PHE A 3 -28.50 11.84 13.47
C PHE A 3 -27.47 10.77 13.89
N VAL A 4 -27.87 9.89 14.83
CA VAL A 4 -27.06 8.74 15.27
C VAL A 4 -26.82 7.71 14.16
N ASP A 5 -27.77 7.54 13.22
CA ASP A 5 -27.62 6.63 12.08
C ASP A 5 -26.52 7.14 11.12
N PHE A 6 -26.40 8.46 10.97
CA PHE A 6 -25.33 9.06 10.17
C PHE A 6 -23.96 8.92 10.84
N LEU A 7 -23.89 9.07 12.16
CA LEU A 7 -22.64 8.85 12.92
C LEU A 7 -22.18 7.39 12.83
N ALA A 8 -23.11 6.43 12.84
CA ALA A 8 -22.79 5.01 12.70
C ALA A 8 -22.12 4.68 11.34
N LEU A 9 -22.40 5.46 10.28
CA LEU A 9 -21.78 5.29 8.97
C LEU A 9 -20.34 5.84 8.89
N ILE A 10 -19.89 6.67 9.84
CA ILE A 10 -18.55 7.25 9.82
C ILE A 10 -17.48 6.18 10.00
N HIS A 11 -17.67 5.22 10.92
CA HIS A 11 -16.70 4.17 11.19
C HIS A 11 -16.34 3.32 9.95
N PRO A 12 -17.30 2.75 9.20
CA PRO A 12 -16.99 1.99 7.99
C PRO A 12 -16.38 2.86 6.88
N VAL A 13 -16.79 4.13 6.75
CA VAL A 13 -16.21 5.05 5.77
C VAL A 13 -14.74 5.33 6.06
N LEU A 14 -14.38 5.58 7.33
CA LEU A 14 -12.99 5.77 7.73
C LEU A 14 -12.15 4.51 7.47
N GLY A 15 -12.71 3.33 7.70
CA GLY A 15 -12.06 2.07 7.33
C GLY A 15 -11.73 2.01 5.85
N ILE A 16 -12.67 2.38 4.98
CA ILE A 16 -12.45 2.39 3.52
C ILE A 16 -11.40 3.43 3.12
N VAL A 17 -11.52 4.65 3.61
CA VAL A 17 -10.65 5.78 3.22
C VAL A 17 -9.23 5.63 3.73
N VAL A 18 -9.02 4.98 4.88
CA VAL A 18 -7.68 4.85 5.48
C VAL A 18 -7.05 3.49 5.18
N VAL A 19 -7.78 2.40 5.42
CA VAL A 19 -7.20 1.05 5.43
C VAL A 19 -6.95 0.54 4.01
N PHE A 20 -7.88 0.75 3.07
CA PHE A 20 -7.71 0.24 1.70
C PHE A 20 -6.54 0.89 0.95
N PRO A 21 -6.35 2.23 0.98
CA PRO A 21 -5.17 2.85 0.39
C PRO A 21 -3.86 2.36 1.03
N MET A 22 -3.84 2.19 2.37
CA MET A 22 -2.68 1.61 3.06
C MET A 22 -2.36 0.19 2.58
N ILE A 23 -3.37 -0.66 2.43
CA ILE A 23 -3.18 -2.02 1.90
C ILE A 23 -2.57 -1.96 0.50
N GLY A 24 -3.11 -1.12 -0.39
CA GLY A 24 -2.59 -0.97 -1.75
C GLY A 24 -1.12 -0.52 -1.77
N LEU A 25 -0.76 0.44 -0.93
CA LEU A 25 0.61 0.94 -0.80
C LEU A 25 1.58 -0.17 -0.35
N VAL A 26 1.22 -0.89 0.71
CA VAL A 26 2.05 -1.96 1.27
C VAL A 26 2.21 -3.12 0.29
N VAL A 27 1.13 -3.54 -0.37
CA VAL A 27 1.17 -4.61 -1.38
C VAL A 27 2.04 -4.21 -2.56
N ASN A 28 1.98 -2.96 -3.01
CA ASN A 28 2.83 -2.44 -4.08
C ASN A 28 4.33 -2.55 -3.70
N PHE A 29 4.73 -2.06 -2.53
CA PHE A 29 6.14 -2.16 -2.10
C PHE A 29 6.61 -3.60 -1.87
N ALA A 30 5.76 -4.46 -1.33
CA ALA A 30 6.04 -5.89 -1.19
C ALA A 30 6.25 -6.54 -2.57
N TRP A 31 5.42 -6.18 -3.55
CA TRP A 31 5.52 -6.68 -4.92
C TRP A 31 6.80 -6.21 -5.62
N GLN A 32 7.16 -4.93 -5.51
CA GLN A 32 8.42 -4.41 -6.04
C GLN A 32 9.64 -5.14 -5.45
N THR A 33 9.61 -5.39 -4.14
CA THR A 33 10.67 -6.16 -3.47
C THR A 33 10.76 -7.59 -4.01
N ARG A 34 9.61 -8.23 -4.27
CA ARG A 34 9.57 -9.57 -4.87
C ARG A 34 10.12 -9.57 -6.29
N GLN A 35 9.70 -8.63 -7.15
CA GLN A 35 10.20 -8.51 -8.53
C GLN A 35 11.72 -8.33 -8.56
N ARG A 36 12.25 -7.44 -7.72
CA ARG A 36 13.70 -7.23 -7.59
C ARG A 36 14.45 -8.51 -7.25
N ARG A 37 13.93 -9.31 -6.31
CA ARG A 37 14.53 -10.60 -5.92
C ARG A 37 14.50 -11.60 -7.08
N LEU A 38 13.40 -11.69 -7.81
CA LEU A 38 13.28 -12.57 -8.97
C LEU A 38 14.24 -12.18 -10.10
N GLU A 39 14.36 -10.89 -10.40
CA GLU A 39 15.31 -10.38 -11.41
C GLU A 39 16.76 -10.65 -11.03
N THR A 40 17.11 -10.43 -9.76
CA THR A 40 18.45 -10.72 -9.23
C THR A 40 18.77 -12.22 -9.28
N ASN A 41 17.80 -13.07 -8.93
CA ASN A 41 17.96 -14.54 -9.02
C ASN A 41 18.13 -15.03 -10.46
N ALA A 42 17.55 -14.33 -11.44
CA ALA A 42 17.73 -14.62 -12.86
C ALA A 42 19.09 -14.13 -13.41
N GLY A 43 19.99 -13.60 -12.57
CA GLY A 43 21.30 -13.08 -12.96
C GLY A 43 21.26 -11.68 -13.58
N ASN A 44 20.09 -11.05 -13.63
CA ASN A 44 19.91 -9.70 -14.17
C ASN A 44 20.07 -8.65 -13.06
N LYS A 45 20.61 -7.48 -13.40
CA LYS A 45 20.54 -6.32 -12.49
C LYS A 45 19.11 -5.80 -12.48
N SER A 46 18.51 -5.75 -11.28
CA SER A 46 17.17 -5.18 -11.15
C SER A 46 17.18 -3.67 -11.37
N LYS A 47 16.19 -3.18 -12.13
CA LYS A 47 15.97 -1.74 -12.32
C LYS A 47 15.25 -1.10 -11.14
N ILE A 48 14.64 -1.91 -10.27
CA ILE A 48 13.94 -1.46 -9.07
C ILE A 48 15.00 -1.15 -8.00
N PRO A 49 15.17 0.12 -7.61
CA PRO A 49 16.18 0.48 -6.63
C PRO A 49 15.87 -0.16 -5.27
N PRO A 50 16.90 -0.55 -4.50
CA PRO A 50 16.75 -1.11 -3.16
C PRO A 50 16.50 -0.01 -2.11
N VAL A 51 15.65 0.98 -2.43
CA VAL A 51 15.41 2.15 -1.59
C VAL A 51 14.12 1.97 -0.82
N VAL A 52 14.11 2.39 0.44
CA VAL A 52 12.91 2.53 1.30
C VAL A 52 12.48 4.00 1.34
N GLY A 53 12.65 4.70 0.22
CA GLY A 53 12.81 6.15 0.13
C GLY A 53 11.55 6.96 0.46
N PRO A 54 11.63 8.31 0.38
CA PRO A 54 10.52 9.22 0.66
C PRO A 54 9.30 9.03 -0.26
N GLU A 55 9.34 8.11 -1.23
CA GLU A 55 8.17 7.66 -1.97
C GLU A 55 7.12 6.99 -1.06
N HIS A 56 7.51 6.45 0.09
CA HIS A 56 6.57 5.95 1.12
C HIS A 56 5.98 7.09 1.98
N LEU A 57 6.59 8.28 1.94
CA LEU A 57 6.22 9.48 2.69
C LEU A 57 5.45 10.51 1.83
N ARG A 58 5.33 10.29 0.51
CA ARG A 58 4.68 11.18 -0.45
C ARG A 58 3.21 10.85 -0.66
#